data_AF-A0A3A4YS63-F1
#
_entry.id   AF-A0A3A4YS63-F1
#
_cell.length_a   1.000
_cell.length_b   1.000
_cell.length_c   1.000
_cell.angle_alpha   90.00
_cell.angle_beta   90.00
_cell.angle_gamma   90.00
#
_symmetry.space_group_name_H-M   'P 1'
#
loop_
_entity.id
_entity.type
_entity.pdbx_description
1 polymer ?
#
loop_
_entity_poly.entity_id
_entity_poly.type
_entity_poly.pdbx_seq_one_letter_code
_entity_poly.pdbx_strand_id
1 'polypeptide(L)'
;MHMHAWTWLLQRISAVILLVALGWHIALLHFSNGGAPLSYNDILTRLKTPALLSLDVLLLIFGLYHACYGLYSVFLDFDSTTKQRVVVLVLLIAIGLGFAGFGVFGLVSIVFSS
;
A
#
# COMPACT_ATOMS: atom_id res chain seq x y z
N MET A 1 10.26 8.93 25.33
CA MET A 1 10.80 7.74 24.64
C MET A 1 9.72 6.82 24.03
N HIS A 2 8.47 7.26 23.84
CA HIS A 2 7.36 6.35 23.46
C HIS A 2 7.04 6.29 21.95
N MET A 3 7.42 7.30 21.16
CA MET A 3 7.04 7.36 19.74
C MET A 3 7.70 6.27 18.89
N HIS A 4 8.94 5.89 19.20
CA HIS A 4 9.65 4.82 18.47
C HIS A 4 9.07 3.42 18.69
N ALA A 5 8.50 3.15 19.88
CA ALA A 5 7.93 1.84 20.17
C ALA A 5 6.67 1.56 19.33
N TRP A 6 5.83 2.58 19.17
CA TRP A 6 4.60 2.47 18.37
C TRP A 6 4.90 2.33 16.88
N THR A 7 5.81 3.12 16.32
CA THR A 7 6.15 3.02 14.90
C THR A 7 6.87 1.71 14.57
N TRP A 8 7.69 1.19 15.49
CA TRP A 8 8.26 -0.15 15.36
C TRP A 8 7.18 -1.24 15.35
N LEU A 9 6.23 -1.18 16.29
CA LEU A 9 5.14 -2.15 16.40
C LEU A 9 4.26 -2.13 15.15
N LEU A 10 3.86 -0.94 14.70
CA LEU A 10 3.07 -0.75 13.49
C LEU A 10 3.78 -1.29 12.25
N GLN A 11 5.11 -1.23 12.17
CA GLN A 11 5.87 -1.82 11.07
C GLN A 11 5.78 -3.36 11.03
N ARG A 12 5.62 -4.02 12.18
CA ARG A 12 5.44 -5.49 12.25
C ARG A 12 4.01 -5.88 11.93
N ILE A 13 3.05 -5.13 12.45
CA ILE A 13 1.64 -5.33 12.15
C ILE A 13 1.40 -5.14 10.64
N SER A 14 1.91 -4.06 10.04
CA SER A 14 1.77 -3.81 8.61
C SER A 14 2.43 -4.91 7.77
N ALA A 15 3.59 -5.42 8.17
CA ALA A 15 4.26 -6.52 7.47
C ALA A 15 3.40 -7.80 7.45
N VAL A 16 2.81 -8.18 8.59
CA VAL A 16 1.95 -9.38 8.68
C VAL A 16 0.68 -9.20 7.86
N ILE A 17 0.05 -8.01 7.94
CA ILE A 17 -1.13 -7.70 7.12
C ILE A 17 -0.79 -7.77 5.64
N LEU A 18 0.32 -7.16 5.22
CA LEU A 18 0.78 -7.18 3.84
C LEU A 18 1.10 -8.59 3.35
N LEU A 19 1.73 -9.44 4.16
CA LEU A 19 2.00 -10.83 3.79
C LEU A 19 0.71 -11.56 3.41
N VAL A 20 -0.33 -11.42 4.23
CA VAL A 20 -1.63 -12.07 3.98
C VAL A 20 -2.37 -11.40 2.82
N ALA A 21 -2.49 -10.07 2.83
CA ALA A 21 -3.23 -9.32 1.81
C ALA A 21 -2.60 -9.44 0.42
N LEU A 22 -1.28 -9.31 0.31
CA LEU A 22 -0.56 -9.46 -0.95
C LEU A 22 -0.58 -10.91 -1.44
N GLY A 23 -0.42 -11.88 -0.53
CA GLY A 23 -0.55 -13.29 -0.88
C GLY A 23 -1.93 -13.62 -1.46
N TRP A 24 -2.99 -13.11 -0.82
CA TRP A 24 -4.36 -13.28 -1.30
C TRP A 24 -4.62 -12.53 -2.61
N HIS A 25 -4.05 -11.34 -2.78
CA HIS A 25 -4.13 -10.56 -4.02
C HIS A 25 -3.56 -11.36 -5.20
N ILE A 26 -2.34 -11.89 -5.02
CA ILE A 26 -1.66 -12.69 -6.03
C ILE A 26 -2.48 -13.94 -6.33
N ALA A 27 -2.99 -14.63 -5.31
CA ALA A 27 -3.83 -15.81 -5.49
C ALA A 27 -5.07 -15.53 -6.34
N LEU A 28 -5.83 -14.48 -6.00
CA LEU A 28 -7.07 -14.15 -6.70
C LEU A 28 -6.84 -13.61 -8.10
N LEU A 29 -5.82 -12.78 -8.34
CA LEU A 29 -5.67 -12.13 -9.64
C LEU A 29 -4.80 -12.93 -10.61
N HIS A 30 -3.81 -13.68 -10.11
CA HIS A 30 -2.87 -14.39 -10.98
C HIS A 30 -3.13 -15.89 -11.10
N PHE A 31 -3.78 -16.53 -10.11
CA PHE A 31 -4.01 -17.98 -10.14
C PHE A 31 -5.48 -18.39 -10.33
N SER A 32 -6.46 -17.52 -10.07
CA SER A 32 -7.89 -17.90 -10.14
C SER A 32 -8.41 -18.17 -11.55
N ASN A 33 -7.82 -17.57 -12.59
CA ASN A 33 -8.34 -17.63 -13.96
C ASN A 33 -7.67 -18.70 -14.84
N GLY A 34 -6.82 -19.56 -14.27
CA GLY A 34 -6.15 -20.64 -15.01
C GLY A 34 -5.31 -20.17 -16.20
N GLY A 35 -4.84 -18.91 -16.20
CA GLY A 35 -4.08 -18.30 -17.29
C GLY A 35 -4.92 -17.73 -18.44
N ALA A 36 -6.26 -17.82 -18.39
CA ALA A 36 -7.09 -17.14 -19.37
C ALA A 36 -6.95 -15.61 -19.20
N PRO A 37 -6.84 -14.83 -20.29
CA PRO A 37 -6.78 -13.38 -20.21
C PRO A 37 -8.11 -12.83 -19.68
N LEU A 38 -8.05 -11.85 -18.79
CA LEU A 38 -9.22 -11.12 -18.30
C LEU A 38 -9.54 -9.97 -19.25
N SER A 39 -10.82 -9.80 -19.59
CA SER A 39 -11.29 -8.59 -20.25
C SER A 39 -11.36 -7.43 -19.26
N TYR A 40 -11.44 -6.20 -19.77
CA TYR A 40 -11.68 -5.02 -18.94
C TYR A 40 -12.95 -5.15 -18.08
N ASN A 41 -14.03 -5.71 -18.66
CA ASN A 41 -15.28 -5.91 -17.94
C ASN A 41 -15.13 -6.93 -16.81
N ASP A 42 -14.37 -8.02 -17.02
CA ASP A 42 -14.11 -9.01 -15.96
C ASP A 42 -13.39 -8.38 -14.77
N ILE A 43 -12.40 -7.51 -15.06
CA ILE A 43 -11.65 -6.77 -14.04
C ILE A 43 -12.59 -5.81 -13.29
N LEU A 44 -13.42 -5.06 -14.02
CA LEU A 44 -14.35 -4.10 -13.43
C LEU A 44 -15.37 -4.78 -12.49
N THR A 45 -15.95 -5.91 -12.90
CA THR A 45 -16.89 -6.67 -12.07
C THR A 45 -16.23 -7.20 -10.81
N ARG A 46 -14.98 -7.70 -10.92
CA ARG A 46 -14.21 -8.23 -9.78
C ARG A 46 -13.84 -7.13 -8.77
N LEU A 47 -13.34 -5.99 -9.23
CA LEU A 47 -12.96 -4.85 -8.39
C LEU A 47 -14.12 -4.28 -7.57
N LYS A 48 -15.35 -4.39 -8.08
CA LYS A 48 -16.57 -3.97 -7.37
C LYS A 48 -17.01 -4.94 -6.26
N THR A 49 -16.38 -6.11 -6.13
CA THR A 49 -16.71 -7.05 -5.05
C THR A 49 -16.15 -6.54 -3.70
N PRO A 50 -16.88 -6.71 -2.59
CA PRO A 50 -16.41 -6.25 -1.27
C PRO A 50 -15.06 -6.85 -0.87
N ALA A 51 -14.78 -8.09 -1.28
CA ALA A 51 -13.54 -8.79 -0.95
C ALA A 51 -12.32 -8.14 -1.62
N LEU A 52 -12.35 -7.93 -2.94
CA LEU A 52 -11.25 -7.31 -3.67
C LEU A 52 -11.10 -5.82 -3.34
N LEU A 53 -12.22 -5.10 -3.21
CA LEU A 53 -12.17 -3.70 -2.78
C LEU A 53 -11.52 -3.54 -1.39
N SER A 54 -11.91 -4.38 -0.42
CA SER A 54 -11.31 -4.35 0.92
C SER A 54 -9.83 -4.69 0.88
N LEU A 55 -9.45 -5.67 0.05
CA LEU A 55 -8.07 -6.07 -0.12
C LEU A 55 -7.21 -4.94 -0.71
N ASP A 56 -7.71 -4.25 -1.74
CA ASP A 56 -6.97 -3.15 -2.37
C ASP A 56 -6.84 -1.94 -1.43
N VAL A 57 -7.87 -1.66 -0.64
CA VAL A 57 -7.81 -0.64 0.43
C VAL A 57 -6.77 -1.01 1.49
N LEU A 58 -6.73 -2.26 1.94
CA LEU A 58 -5.73 -2.74 2.89
C LEU A 58 -4.31 -2.61 2.32
N LEU A 59 -4.10 -3.08 1.08
CA LEU A 59 -2.81 -2.94 0.39
C LEU A 59 -2.39 -1.48 0.24
N LEU A 60 -3.32 -0.58 -0.10
CA LEU A 60 -3.03 0.85 -0.23
C LEU A 60 -2.57 1.45 1.11
N ILE A 61 -3.34 1.26 2.18
CA ILE A 61 -3.05 1.86 3.49
C ILE A 61 -1.77 1.28 4.09
N PHE A 62 -1.71 -0.06 4.22
CA PHE A 62 -0.59 -0.71 4.89
C PHE A 62 0.66 -0.72 4.03
N GLY A 63 0.53 -0.79 2.70
CA GLY A 63 1.65 -0.73 1.76
C GLY A 63 2.35 0.61 1.81
N LEU A 64 1.60 1.71 1.75
CA LEU A 64 2.17 3.06 1.85
C LEU A 64 2.85 3.29 3.19
N TYR A 65 2.19 2.94 4.30
CA TYR A 65 2.79 3.04 5.62
C TYR A 65 4.10 2.23 5.70
N HIS A 66 4.04 0.94 5.35
CA HIS A 66 5.18 0.02 5.47
C HIS A 66 6.37 0.47 4.61
N ALA A 67 6.10 0.87 3.36
CA ALA A 67 7.12 1.30 2.42
C ALA A 67 7.75 2.64 2.84
N CYS A 68 6.95 3.67 3.11
CA CYS A 68 7.48 4.99 3.45
C CYS A 68 8.22 4.98 4.78
N TYR A 69 7.63 4.38 5.84
CA TYR A 69 8.29 4.31 7.13
C TYR A 69 9.51 3.38 7.11
N GLY A 70 9.41 2.24 6.41
CA GLY A 70 10.53 1.31 6.24
C GLY A 70 11.72 1.96 5.53
N LEU A 71 11.46 2.67 4.43
CA LEU A 71 12.50 3.37 3.68
C LEU A 71 13.12 4.51 4.49
N TYR A 72 12.30 5.26 5.24
CA TYR A 72 12.81 6.28 6.16
C TYR A 72 13.69 5.67 7.25
N SER A 73 13.28 4.54 7.84
CA SER A 73 14.07 3.84 8.86
C SER A 73 15.42 3.38 8.32
N VAL A 74 15.47 2.81 7.11
CA VAL A 74 16.74 2.44 6.46
C VAL A 74 17.58 3.67 6.19
N PHE A 75 16.97 4.79 5.78
CA PHE A 75 17.70 6.04 5.56
C PHE A 75 18.37 6.58 6.84
N LEU A 76 17.72 6.42 7.99
CA LEU A 76 18.25 6.87 9.28
C LEU A 76 19.50 6.09 9.74
N ASP A 77 19.76 4.91 9.18
CA ASP A 77 20.94 4.10 9.50
C ASP A 77 22.22 4.61 8.82
N PHE A 78 22.10 5.54 7.85
CA PHE A 78 23.25 6.22 7.24
C PHE A 78 23.68 7.44 8.06
N ASP A 79 24.95 7.83 7.90
CA ASP A 79 25.50 9.08 8.47
C ASP A 79 24.92 10.32 7.77
N SER A 80 23.68 10.62 8.15
CA SER A 80 22.84 11.67 7.57
C SER A 80 22.68 12.83 8.53
N THR A 81 22.87 14.05 8.02
CA THR A 81 22.63 15.29 8.75
C THR A 81 21.13 15.51 9.01
N THR A 82 20.80 16.33 10.01
CA THR A 82 19.40 16.70 10.32
C THR A 82 18.65 17.26 9.11
N LYS A 83 19.32 18.08 8.28
CA LYS A 83 18.72 18.65 7.07
C LYS A 83 18.34 17.55 6.07
N GLN A 84 19.24 16.60 5.81
CA GLN A 84 18.96 15.48 4.90
C GLN A 84 17.80 14.62 5.41
N ARG A 85 17.74 14.33 6.72
CA ARG A 85 16.64 13.57 7.32
C ARG A 85 15.29 14.25 7.15
N VAL A 86 15.22 15.57 7.31
CA VAL A 86 13.98 16.34 7.09
C VAL A 86 13.59 16.34 5.62
N VAL A 87 14.53 16.57 4.71
CA VAL A 87 14.26 16.54 3.25
C VAL A 87 13.70 15.19 2.83
N VAL A 88 14.35 14.10 3.23
CA VAL A 88 13.87 12.74 2.89
C VAL A 88 12.50 12.47 3.50
N LEU A 89 12.27 12.86 4.75
CA LEU A 89 10.94 12.71 5.38
C LEU A 89 9.85 13.43 4.58
N VAL A 90 10.09 14.69 4.22
CA VAL A 90 9.13 15.50 3.45
C VAL A 90 8.87 14.88 2.07
N LEU A 91 9.92 14.41 1.39
CA LEU A 91 9.78 13.73 0.09
C LEU A 91 8.95 12.46 0.22
N LEU A 92 9.22 11.62 1.22
CA LEU A 92 8.46 10.39 1.45
C LEU A 92 6.99 10.66 1.79
N ILE A 93 6.71 11.71 2.55
CA ILE A 93 5.33 12.14 2.84
C ILE A 93 4.65 12.63 1.56
N ALA A 94 5.31 13.47 0.76
CA ALA A 94 4.74 13.98 -0.49
C ALA A 94 4.45 12.84 -1.48
N ILE A 95 5.37 11.90 -1.64
CA ILE A 95 5.21 10.71 -2.47
C ILE A 95 4.07 9.83 -1.93
N GLY A 96 4.04 9.58 -0.63
CA GLY A 96 2.99 8.78 0.02
C GLY A 96 1.60 9.38 -0.16
N LEU A 97 1.46 10.70 0.00
CA LEU A 97 0.20 11.41 -0.25
C LEU A 97 -0.20 11.39 -1.74
N GLY A 98 0.78 11.51 -2.65
CA GLY A 98 0.54 11.41 -4.08
C GLY A 98 -0.02 10.04 -4.47
N PHE A 99 0.61 8.95 -4.01
CA PHE A 99 0.11 7.59 -4.25
C PHE A 99 -1.21 7.31 -3.53
N ALA A 100 -1.42 7.83 -2.32
CA ALA A 100 -2.70 7.72 -1.61
C ALA A 100 -3.82 8.39 -2.42
N GLY A 101 -3.59 9.62 -2.88
CA GLY A 101 -4.54 10.36 -3.70
C GLY A 101 -4.87 9.64 -5.01
N PHE A 102 -3.84 9.17 -5.72
CA PHE A 102 -4.02 8.41 -6.96
C PHE A 102 -4.76 7.09 -6.73
N GLY A 103 -4.40 6.34 -5.68
CA GLY A 103 -5.07 5.08 -5.33
C GLY A 103 -6.53 5.28 -4.95
N VAL A 104 -6.83 6.25 -4.09
CA VAL A 104 -8.21 6.61 -3.71
C VAL A 104 -9.01 7.05 -4.93
N PHE A 105 -8.45 7.89 -5.79
CA PHE A 105 -9.10 8.32 -7.02
C PHE A 105 -9.44 7.11 -7.91
N GLY A 106 -8.52 6.17 -8.09
CA GLY A 106 -8.75 4.95 -8.87
C GLY A 106 -9.88 4.10 -8.29
N LEU A 107 -9.85 3.82 -6.98
CA LEU A 107 -10.87 3.01 -6.30
C LEU A 107 -12.26 3.67 -6.36
N VAL A 108 -12.35 4.97 -6.09
CA VAL A 108 -13.60 5.74 -6.17
C VAL A 108 -14.13 5.73 -7.61
N SER A 109 -13.27 5.98 -8.59
CA SER A 109 -13.68 6.00 -10.00
C SER A 109 -14.28 4.67 -10.45
N ILE A 110 -13.72 3.54 -10.00
CA ILE A 110 -14.22 2.20 -10.33
C ILE A 110 -15.52 1.89 -9.58
N VAL A 111 -15.63 2.24 -8.30
CA VAL A 111 -16.85 1.97 -7.52
C VAL A 111 -18.05 2.74 -8.07
N PHE A 112 -17.84 3.98 -8.53
CA PHE A 112 -18.90 4.85 -9.05
C PHE A 112 -19.05 4.80 -10.59
N SER A 113 -18.24 4.02 -11.31
CA SER A 113 -18.44 3.88 -12.76
C SER A 113 -19.72 3.09 -13.04
N SER A 114 -20.57 3.59 -13.93
CA SER A 114 -21.78 2.89 -14.41
C SER A 114 -21.45 1.59 -15.11
#